data_AF-A0A8J3VV30-F1
#
_entry.id   AF-A0A8J3VV30-F1
#
_cell.length_a   1.000
_cell.length_b   1.000
_cell.length_c   1.000
_cell.angle_alpha   90.00
_cell.angle_beta   90.00
_cell.angle_gamma   90.00
#
_symmetry.space_group_name_H-M   'P 1'
#
loop_
_entity.id
_entity.type
_entity.pdbx_description
1 polymer ?
#
loop_
_entity_poly.entity_id
_entity_poly.type
_entity_poly.pdbx_seq_one_letter_code
_entity_poly.pdbx_strand_id
1 'polypeptide(L)'
;MSINPPPTLLEDPYSTGTELRYPLDIHPVGPPSLCVQRLADAIATAGVRRLLLMVAGAGDATRTLANIARLGTEVLPPLREVGGPVA
;
A
#
# COMPACT_ATOMS: atom_id res chain seq x y z
N MET A 1 13.71 -16.61 -0.65
CA MET A 1 12.72 -15.54 -0.88
C MET A 1 11.34 -16.17 -0.85
N SER A 2 10.74 -16.28 0.34
CA SER A 2 9.40 -16.84 0.53
C SER A 2 8.51 -15.69 0.98
N ILE A 3 7.67 -15.21 0.07
CA ILE A 3 6.66 -14.20 0.37
C ILE A 3 5.43 -14.95 0.89
N ASN A 4 5.40 -15.19 2.21
CA ASN A 4 4.36 -15.80 3.04
C ASN A 4 3.39 -16.80 2.39
N PRO A 5 3.39 -18.09 2.79
CA PRO A 5 2.33 -19.01 2.37
C PRO A 5 0.98 -18.55 2.97
N PRO A 6 -0.13 -18.65 2.23
CA PRO A 6 -1.44 -18.28 2.75
C PRO A 6 -1.89 -19.26 3.85
N PRO A 7 -2.70 -18.82 4.83
CA PRO A 7 -3.38 -19.74 5.73
C PRO A 7 -4.34 -20.62 4.92
N THR A 8 -4.29 -21.92 5.17
CA THR A 8 -5.15 -22.91 4.51
C THR A 8 -6.59 -22.77 5.00
N LEU A 9 -7.42 -22.01 4.28
CA LEU A 9 -8.87 -22.14 4.31
C LEU A 9 -9.43 -21.76 2.93
N LEU A 10 -9.78 -22.77 2.14
CA LEU A 10 -10.69 -22.60 1.03
C LEU A 10 -12.08 -22.90 1.59
N GLU A 11 -12.87 -21.89 1.97
CA GLU A 11 -14.33 -21.99 2.03
C GLU A 11 -14.95 -20.56 2.06
N ASP A 12 -15.87 -20.32 1.12
CA ASP A 12 -16.72 -19.14 0.86
C ASP A 12 -16.14 -17.94 0.04
N PRO A 13 -16.40 -17.87 -1.29
CA PRO A 13 -15.96 -16.77 -2.17
C PRO A 13 -16.68 -15.42 -1.96
N TYR A 14 -17.65 -15.32 -1.05
CA TYR A 14 -18.34 -14.07 -0.69
C TYR A 14 -18.43 -13.80 0.82
N SER A 15 -17.65 -14.52 1.64
CA SER A 15 -17.63 -14.27 3.09
C SER A 15 -17.04 -12.89 3.38
N THR A 16 -17.85 -12.08 4.04
CA THR A 16 -17.72 -10.62 4.08
C THR A 16 -16.57 -10.19 5.01
N GLY A 17 -15.43 -9.81 4.44
CA GLY A 17 -14.46 -8.88 5.06
C GLY A 17 -13.19 -9.47 5.68
N THR A 18 -13.18 -10.72 6.16
CA THR A 18 -12.02 -11.32 6.86
C THR A 18 -10.88 -11.68 5.92
N GLU A 19 -11.18 -12.18 4.72
CA GLU A 19 -10.17 -12.63 3.74
C GLU A 19 -9.33 -11.47 3.17
N LEU A 20 -9.88 -10.25 3.14
CA LEU A 20 -9.14 -9.07 2.72
C LEU A 20 -8.31 -8.47 3.86
N ARG A 21 -8.47 -8.95 5.10
CA ARG A 21 -7.80 -8.36 6.26
C ARG A 21 -6.28 -8.41 6.12
N TYR A 22 -5.75 -9.57 5.74
CA TYR A 22 -4.31 -9.74 5.61
C TYR A 22 -3.69 -8.89 4.48
N PRO A 23 -4.21 -8.91 3.23
CA PRO A 23 -3.74 -7.99 2.19
C PRO A 23 -3.85 -6.52 2.59
N LEU A 24 -4.96 -6.13 3.22
CA LEU A 24 -5.14 -4.76 3.70
C LEU A 24 -4.22 -4.41 4.86
N ASP A 25 -3.71 -5.37 5.64
CA ASP A 25 -2.80 -5.10 6.75
C ASP A 25 -1.36 -4.85 6.26
N ILE A 26 -0.95 -5.51 5.15
CA ILE A 26 0.42 -5.40 4.61
C ILE A 26 0.57 -4.37 3.48
N HIS A 27 -0.52 -3.92 2.86
CA HIS A 27 -0.49 -2.92 1.79
C HIS A 27 -0.93 -1.53 2.27
N PRO A 28 -0.43 -0.43 1.67
CA PRO A 28 -0.87 0.93 1.98
C PRO A 28 -2.24 1.22 1.35
N VAL A 29 -3.30 0.66 1.93
CA VAL A 29 -4.68 0.85 1.49
C VAL A 29 -5.49 1.45 2.63
N GLY A 30 -6.03 2.65 2.41
CA GLY A 30 -6.81 3.37 3.42
C GLY A 30 -6.58 4.88 3.36
N PRO A 31 -6.74 5.59 4.50
CA PRO A 31 -6.46 7.02 4.60
C PRO A 31 -4.97 7.34 4.32
N PRO A 32 -4.65 8.55 3.82
CA PRO A 32 -3.28 8.95 3.49
C PRO A 32 -2.27 8.76 4.63
N SER A 33 -2.65 9.07 5.87
CA SER A 33 -1.79 8.91 7.04
C SER A 33 -1.37 7.46 7.28
N LEU A 34 -2.31 6.51 7.13
CA LEU A 34 -2.03 5.07 7.21
C LEU A 34 -1.07 4.63 6.10
N CYS A 35 -1.28 5.16 4.89
CA CYS A 35 -0.39 4.88 3.75
C CYS A 35 1.03 5.39 4.00
N VAL A 36 1.19 6.62 4.51
CA VAL A 36 2.50 7.19 4.87
C VAL A 36 3.19 6.31 5.90
N GLN A 37 2.49 5.95 6.98
CA GLN A 37 3.07 5.11 8.04
C GLN A 37 3.58 3.78 7.49
N ARG A 38 2.73 3.04 6.76
CA ARG A 38 3.11 1.72 6.23
C ARG A 38 4.24 1.79 5.19
N LEU A 39 4.25 2.83 4.36
CA LEU A 39 5.32 3.02 3.39
C LEU A 39 6.65 3.40 4.08
N ALA A 40 6.60 4.23 5.13
CA ALA A 40 7.77 4.55 5.94
C ALA A 40 8.31 3.31 6.66
N ASP A 41 7.43 2.50 7.26
CA ASP A 41 7.79 1.23 7.90
C ASP A 41 8.42 0.26 6.89
N ALA A 42 7.87 0.17 5.68
CA ALA A 42 8.43 -0.64 4.60
C ALA A 42 9.81 -0.15 4.15
N ILE A 43 9.99 1.17 3.98
CA ILE A 43 11.29 1.79 3.65
C ILE A 43 12.32 1.47 4.74
N ALA A 44 11.96 1.66 6.01
CA ALA A 44 12.86 1.45 7.15
C ALA A 44 13.22 -0.03 7.33
N THR A 45 12.24 -0.92 7.22
CA THR A 45 12.43 -2.36 7.48
C THR A 45 13.14 -3.05 6.32
N ALA A 46 12.81 -2.70 5.07
CA ALA A 46 13.37 -3.34 3.89
C ALA A 46 14.61 -2.60 3.32
N GLY A 47 14.90 -1.39 3.78
CA GLY A 47 16.02 -0.57 3.28
C GLY A 47 15.84 -0.08 1.84
N VAL A 48 14.60 -0.06 1.33
CA VAL A 48 14.30 0.32 -0.06
C VAL A 48 14.13 1.83 -0.20
N ARG A 49 14.63 2.40 -1.29
CA ARG A 49 14.49 3.82 -1.62
C ARG A 49 13.56 4.12 -2.79
N ARG A 50 13.14 3.08 -3.52
CA ARG A 50 12.27 3.18 -4.68
C ARG A 50 11.07 2.28 -4.45
N LEU A 51 9.88 2.86 -4.60
CA LEU A 51 8.61 2.18 -4.40
C LEU A 51 7.90 2.06 -5.75
N LEU A 52 7.40 0.87 -6.07
CA LEU A 52 6.49 0.65 -7.19
C LEU A 52 5.10 0.41 -6.61
N LEU A 53 4.12 1.24 -6.98
CA LEU A 53 2.78 1.23 -6.38
C LEU A 53 1.72 0.87 -7.44
N MET A 54 0.84 -0.07 -7.10
CA MET A 54 -0.39 -0.32 -7.86
C MET A 54 -1.49 0.60 -7.33
N VAL A 55 -2.04 1.45 -8.19
CA VAL A 55 -2.98 2.53 -7.79
C VAL A 55 -4.39 2.38 -8.36
N ALA A 56 -4.60 1.41 -9.25
CA ALA A 56 -5.84 1.20 -10.00
C ALA A 56 -6.78 0.15 -9.38
N GLY A 57 -6.57 -0.23 -8.10
CA GLY A 57 -7.34 -1.29 -7.43
C GLY A 57 -8.84 -1.01 -7.26
N ALA A 58 -9.28 0.23 -7.53
CA ALA A 58 -10.68 0.64 -7.46
C ALA A 58 -11.51 0.28 -8.71
N GLY A 59 -10.87 -0.17 -9.81
CA GLY A 59 -11.56 -0.56 -11.05
C GLY A 59 -12.19 0.58 -11.84
N ASP A 60 -11.90 1.84 -11.49
CA ASP A 60 -12.44 3.02 -12.15
C ASP A 60 -11.33 4.04 -12.47
N ALA A 61 -11.38 4.62 -13.66
CA ALA A 61 -10.35 5.53 -14.17
C ALA A 61 -10.35 6.87 -13.40
N THR A 62 -11.52 7.44 -13.12
CA THR A 62 -11.63 8.71 -12.39
C THR A 62 -11.09 8.58 -10.98
N ARG A 63 -11.46 7.48 -10.29
CA ARG A 63 -10.95 7.14 -8.96
C ARG A 63 -9.45 6.86 -8.99
N THR A 64 -8.93 6.26 -10.05
CA THR A 64 -7.48 6.05 -10.22
C THR A 64 -6.74 7.38 -10.33
N LEU A 65 -7.23 8.31 -11.16
CA LEU A 65 -6.62 9.64 -11.30
C LEU A 65 -6.69 10.43 -9.99
N ALA A 66 -7.82 10.40 -9.29
CA ALA A 66 -7.95 11.00 -7.97
C ALA A 66 -6.98 10.37 -6.96
N ASN A 67 -6.81 9.05 -6.98
CA ASN A 67 -5.85 8.36 -6.12
C ASN A 67 -4.40 8.78 -6.42
N ILE A 68 -4.03 8.91 -7.69
CA ILE A 68 -2.70 9.40 -8.10
C ILE A 68 -2.46 10.83 -7.62
N ALA A 69 -3.44 11.73 -7.80
CA ALA A 69 -3.33 13.10 -7.33
C ALA A 69 -3.11 13.17 -5.81
N ARG A 70 -3.92 12.42 -5.04
CA ARG A 70 -3.81 12.33 -3.58
C ARG A 70 -2.49 11.74 -3.12
N LEU A 71 -1.99 10.71 -3.80
CA LEU A 71 -0.64 10.19 -3.52
C LEU A 71 0.42 11.28 -3.68
N GLY A 72 0.34 12.05 -4.77
CA GLY A 72 1.28 13.12 -5.06
C GLY A 72 1.29 14.25 -4.03
N THR A 73 0.13 14.58 -3.45
CA THR A 73 -0.01 15.73 -2.54
C THR A 73 -0.03 15.37 -1.06
N GLU A 74 -0.52 14.18 -0.69
CA GLU A 74 -0.78 13.81 0.71
C GLU A 74 0.16 12.71 1.23
N VAL A 75 0.73 11.87 0.36
CA VAL A 75 1.49 10.67 0.77
C VAL A 75 2.98 10.75 0.43
N LEU A 76 3.32 11.09 -0.82
CA LEU A 76 4.71 11.11 -1.27
C LEU A 76 5.57 12.24 -0.65
N PRO A 77 5.05 13.45 -0.37
CA PRO A 77 5.88 14.51 0.18
C PRO A 77 6.50 14.16 1.55
N PRO A 78 5.74 13.66 2.56
CA PRO A 78 6.32 13.23 3.84
C PRO A 78 7.37 12.13 3.69
N LEU A 79 7.21 11.21 2.74
CA LEU A 79 8.15 10.09 2.55
C LEU A 79 9.50 10.53 1.97
N ARG A 80 9.56 11.65 1.24
CA ARG A 80 10.82 12.19 0.71
C ARG A 80 11.72 12.73 1.82
N GLU A 81 11.13 13.22 2.91
CA GLU A 81 11.86 13.67 4.09
C GLU A 81 12.50 12.49 4.83
N VAL A 82 11.80 11.36 4.90
CA VAL A 82 12.31 10.10 5.50
C VAL A 82 13.39 9.47 4.63
N GLY A 83 13.25 9.52 3.31
CA GLY A 83 14.15 8.86 2.37
C GLY A 83 15.46 9.59 2.10
N GLY A 84 15.59 10.90 2.38
CA GLY A 84 16.77 11.69 1.98
C GLY A 84 16.96 11.79 0.45
N PRO A 85 17.86 12.66 -0.07
CA PRO A 85 17.96 12.93 -1.51
C PRO A 85 18.28 11.67 -2.32
N VAL A 86 17.61 11.51 -3.46
CA VAL A 86 17.95 10.51 -4.46
C VAL A 86 19.18 11.04 -5.19
N ALA A 87 20.34 10.40 -4.98
CA ALA A 87 21.54 10.64 -5.77
C ALA A 87 21.34 10.15 -7.22
#